data_AF-Q0UPD0-F1
#
_entry.id   AF-Q0UPD0-F1
#
_cell.length_a   1.000
_cell.length_b   1.000
_cell.length_c   1.000
_cell.angle_alpha   90.00
_cell.angle_beta   90.00
_cell.angle_gamma   90.00
#
_symmetry.space_group_name_H-M   'P 1'
#
loop_
_entity.id
_entity.type
_entity.pdbx_description
1 polymer ?
#
loop_
_entity_poly.entity_id
_entity_poly.type
_entity_poly.pdbx_seq_one_letter_code
_entity_poly.pdbx_strand_id
1 'polypeptide(L)'
;MTRPVLLLHLTKPGVPDNQTKWIKTGIEFYKGKPYIATVGCDIWADWSLTPSSGEGERPTATMEARRERDDLGKSLWVYAIEKAANGTEERRPLREVNWFFAEEEGWEVGVGGYVARPTKEGGEELLEAEFGAGLEIEILKA
;
A
#
# COMPACT_ATOMS: atom_id res chain seq x y z
N MET A 1 10.06 -16.00 -0.89
CA MET A 1 9.05 -15.62 -1.92
C MET A 1 8.47 -14.25 -1.58
N THR A 2 8.80 -13.20 -2.33
CA THR A 2 8.75 -11.78 -1.92
C THR A 2 7.35 -11.17 -1.82
N ARG A 3 7.12 -10.32 -0.80
CA ARG A 3 5.84 -9.61 -0.55
C ARG A 3 6.09 -8.14 -0.16
N PRO A 4 6.62 -7.30 -1.06
CA PRO A 4 6.82 -5.88 -0.76
C PRO A 4 5.46 -5.16 -0.72
N VAL A 5 5.23 -4.45 0.38
CA VAL A 5 4.05 -3.61 0.59
C VAL A 5 4.53 -2.23 1.03
N LEU A 6 3.96 -1.18 0.42
CA LEU A 6 4.02 0.17 0.97
C LEU A 6 3.09 0.22 2.18
N LEU A 7 3.61 0.66 3.33
CA LEU A 7 2.87 0.85 4.57
C LEU A 7 2.77 2.34 4.89
N LEU A 8 1.55 2.80 5.14
CA LEU A 8 1.24 4.08 5.75
C LEU A 8 0.64 3.81 7.13
N HIS A 9 1.29 4.27 8.19
CA HIS A 9 0.84 4.07 9.56
C HIS A 9 0.52 5.42 10.20
N LEU A 10 -0.74 5.65 10.55
CA LEU A 10 -1.16 6.88 11.22
C LEU A 10 -1.10 6.68 12.73
N THR A 11 -0.29 7.50 13.39
CA THR A 11 -0.11 7.49 14.85
C THR A 11 -0.50 8.84 15.44
N LYS A 12 -0.85 8.85 16.72
CA LYS A 12 -1.20 10.07 17.45
C LYS A 12 -0.81 9.92 18.93
N PRO A 13 -0.17 10.92 19.56
CA PRO A 13 0.15 10.86 20.98
C PRO A 13 -1.09 10.54 21.83
N GLY A 14 -0.94 9.59 22.75
CA GLY A 14 -2.03 9.14 23.64
C GLY A 14 -2.99 8.11 23.04
N VAL A 15 -2.89 7.79 21.74
CA VAL A 15 -3.61 6.67 21.12
C VAL A 15 -2.75 5.41 21.20
N PRO A 16 -3.24 4.29 21.77
CA PRO A 16 -2.48 3.05 21.86
C PRO A 16 -2.32 2.39 20.48
N ASP A 17 -1.24 1.63 20.29
CA ASP A 17 -0.89 1.01 19.00
C ASP A 17 -2.03 0.20 18.36
N ASN A 18 -2.82 -0.53 19.17
CA ASN A 18 -3.96 -1.32 18.68
C ASN A 18 -5.19 -0.49 18.28
N GLN A 19 -5.14 0.83 18.44
CA GLN A 19 -6.16 1.79 18.00
C GLN A 19 -5.60 2.78 16.95
N THR A 20 -4.36 2.58 16.51
CA THR A 20 -3.78 3.33 15.39
C THR A 20 -4.37 2.87 14.06
N LYS A 21 -4.30 3.74 13.04
CA LYS A 21 -4.88 3.47 11.71
C LYS A 21 -3.77 3.16 10.74
N TRP A 22 -4.02 2.38 9.70
CA TRP A 22 -2.98 2.06 8.72
C TRP A 22 -3.55 1.68 7.35
N ILE A 23 -2.70 1.79 6.34
CA ILE A 23 -2.92 1.23 5.00
C ILE A 23 -1.67 0.44 4.63
N LYS A 24 -1.85 -0.79 4.17
CA LYS A 24 -0.82 -1.52 3.42
C LYS A 24 -1.27 -1.72 1.98
N THR A 25 -0.38 -1.51 1.03
CA THR A 25 -0.68 -1.73 -0.40
C THR A 25 0.52 -2.28 -1.17
N GLY A 26 0.32 -3.32 -1.96
CA GLY A 26 1.40 -4.02 -2.66
C GLY A 26 1.07 -5.49 -2.93
N ILE A 27 2.10 -6.32 -3.09
CA ILE A 27 1.92 -7.70 -3.55
C ILE A 27 1.44 -8.61 -2.43
N GLU A 28 0.36 -9.34 -2.70
CA GLU A 28 -0.16 -10.41 -1.84
C GLU A 28 -0.45 -11.67 -2.65
N PHE A 29 -0.03 -12.82 -2.15
CA PHE A 29 -0.35 -14.10 -2.77
C PHE A 29 -1.69 -14.61 -2.24
N TYR A 30 -2.65 -14.78 -3.14
CA TYR A 30 -3.96 -15.31 -2.83
C TYR A 30 -4.30 -16.47 -3.77
N LYS A 31 -4.68 -17.62 -3.22
CA LYS A 31 -4.94 -18.86 -3.96
C LYS A 31 -3.81 -19.24 -4.93
N GLY A 32 -2.56 -19.09 -4.48
CA GLY A 32 -1.36 -19.45 -5.24
C GLY A 32 -0.99 -18.50 -6.38
N LYS A 33 -1.67 -17.35 -6.51
CA LYS A 33 -1.37 -16.34 -7.54
C LYS A 33 -1.04 -14.99 -6.89
N PRO A 34 -0.16 -14.18 -7.50
CA PRO A 34 0.08 -12.82 -7.05
C PRO A 34 -1.11 -11.92 -7.41
N TYR A 35 -1.43 -11.03 -6.48
CA TYR A 35 -2.38 -9.94 -6.63
C TYR A 35 -1.74 -8.67 -6.09
N ILE A 36 -2.29 -7.52 -6.50
CA ILE A 36 -2.11 -6.28 -5.76
C ILE A 36 -3.24 -6.19 -4.74
N ALA A 37 -2.87 -6.15 -3.47
CA ALA A 37 -3.78 -5.97 -2.36
C ALA A 37 -3.67 -4.55 -1.83
N THR A 38 -4.81 -3.98 -1.43
CA THR A 38 -4.86 -2.80 -0.58
C THR A 38 -5.74 -3.12 0.61
N VAL A 39 -5.20 -2.95 1.81
CA VAL A 39 -5.94 -3.07 3.07
C VAL A 39 -5.81 -1.76 3.81
N GLY A 40 -6.95 -1.11 4.07
CA GLY A 40 -7.04 0.03 4.98
C GLY A 40 -7.71 -0.40 6.27
N CYS A 41 -7.26 0.13 7.40
CA CYS A 41 -7.82 -0.16 8.72
C CYS A 41 -7.94 1.14 9.52
N ASP A 42 -9.16 1.68 9.64
CA ASP A 42 -9.46 2.81 10.54
C ASP A 42 -9.97 2.33 11.90
N ILE A 43 -11.01 1.47 11.87
CA ILE A 43 -11.67 0.77 12.97
C ILE A 43 -11.66 -0.72 12.64
N TRP A 44 -11.98 -1.06 11.38
CA TRP A 44 -11.94 -2.42 10.85
C TRP A 44 -11.13 -2.47 9.56
N ALA A 45 -10.51 -3.62 9.31
CA ALA A 45 -9.79 -3.84 8.08
C ALA A 45 -10.76 -4.04 6.91
N ASP A 46 -10.63 -3.20 5.88
CA ASP A 46 -11.28 -3.36 4.58
C ASP A 46 -10.22 -3.74 3.54
N TRP A 47 -10.44 -4.86 2.85
CA TRP A 47 -9.48 -5.49 1.97
C TRP A 47 -10.02 -5.60 0.55
N SER A 48 -9.19 -5.20 -0.41
CA SER A 48 -9.44 -5.38 -1.85
C SER A 48 -8.26 -6.07 -2.53
N LEU A 49 -8.56 -6.82 -3.58
CA LEU A 49 -7.61 -7.52 -4.44
C LEU A 49 -7.87 -7.18 -5.90
N THR A 50 -6.79 -6.93 -6.64
CA THR A 50 -6.82 -6.71 -8.08
C THR A 50 -5.71 -7.52 -8.74
N PRO A 51 -5.92 -8.04 -9.97
CA PRO A 51 -4.88 -8.77 -10.67
C PRO A 51 -3.57 -7.96 -10.78
N SER A 52 -2.45 -8.59 -10.44
CA SER A 52 -1.14 -8.01 -10.72
C SER A 52 -0.82 -8.16 -12.20
N SER A 53 -0.14 -7.16 -12.76
CA SER A 53 0.45 -7.23 -14.10
C SER A 53 1.76 -8.02 -14.13
N GLY A 54 2.40 -8.24 -12.96
CA GLY A 54 3.56 -9.10 -12.81
C GLY A 54 3.20 -10.59 -12.82
N GLU A 55 3.92 -11.36 -13.63
CA GLU A 55 3.87 -12.83 -13.67
C GLU A 55 5.14 -13.45 -13.04
N GLY A 56 5.05 -14.73 -12.66
CA GLY A 56 6.20 -15.52 -12.19
C GLY A 56 6.39 -15.56 -10.66
N GLU A 57 7.51 -16.14 -10.24
CA GLU A 57 7.80 -16.44 -8.82
C GLU A 57 8.29 -15.23 -8.02
N ARG A 58 8.74 -14.17 -8.71
CA ARG A 58 9.21 -12.90 -8.14
C ARG A 58 8.48 -11.71 -8.80
N PRO A 59 7.16 -11.57 -8.56
CA PRO A 59 6.42 -10.43 -9.06
C PRO A 59 6.98 -9.11 -8.50
N THR A 60 6.89 -8.07 -9.31
CA THR A 60 7.28 -6.70 -8.93
C THR A 60 6.09 -5.77 -9.08
N ALA A 61 6.06 -4.73 -8.26
CA ALA A 61 5.05 -3.68 -8.33
C ALA A 61 5.64 -2.40 -7.74
N THR A 62 5.30 -1.27 -8.36
CA THR A 62 5.55 0.06 -7.81
C THR A 62 4.21 0.62 -7.35
N MET A 63 4.14 1.01 -6.08
CA MET A 63 2.93 1.52 -5.46
C MET A 63 3.08 3.01 -5.21
N GLU A 64 2.05 3.78 -5.55
CA GLU A 64 1.96 5.20 -5.21
C GLU A 64 0.75 5.42 -4.31
N ALA A 65 0.96 6.14 -3.21
CA ALA A 65 -0.13 6.68 -2.39
C ALA A 65 -0.07 8.20 -2.46
N ARG A 66 -1.11 8.80 -3.02
CA ARG A 66 -1.13 10.22 -3.39
C ARG A 66 -2.31 10.91 -2.73
N ARG A 67 -2.04 12.05 -2.10
CA ARG A 67 -3.12 12.96 -1.67
C ARG A 67 -3.72 13.62 -2.90
N GLU A 68 -5.02 13.49 -3.08
CA GLU A 68 -5.75 14.20 -4.11
C GLU A 68 -6.87 15.05 -3.53
N ARG A 69 -7.35 16.01 -4.34
CA ARG A 69 -8.43 16.91 -4.02
C ARG A 69 -9.26 17.17 -5.26
N ASP A 70 -10.57 16.98 -5.14
CA ASP A 70 -11.55 17.28 -6.17
C ASP A 70 -12.72 18.09 -5.58
N ASP A 71 -13.82 18.18 -6.31
CA ASP A 71 -15.04 18.87 -5.88
C ASP A 71 -15.74 18.17 -4.70
N LEU A 72 -15.43 16.89 -4.44
CA LEU A 72 -16.04 16.06 -3.40
C LEU A 72 -15.21 16.04 -2.11
N GLY A 73 -13.96 16.47 -2.14
CA GLY A 73 -13.14 16.69 -0.95
C GLY A 73 -11.69 16.32 -1.13
N LYS A 74 -11.07 15.85 -0.04
CA LYS A 74 -9.70 15.33 -0.04
C LYS A 74 -9.74 13.84 0.23
N SER A 75 -8.96 13.07 -0.50
CA SER A 75 -8.84 11.63 -0.30
C SER A 75 -7.41 11.16 -0.58
N LEU A 76 -7.07 9.99 -0.06
CA LEU A 76 -5.85 9.31 -0.47
C LEU A 76 -6.18 8.34 -1.60
N TRP A 77 -5.56 8.53 -2.74
CA TRP A 77 -5.60 7.55 -3.82
C TRP A 77 -4.40 6.63 -3.76
N VAL A 78 -4.65 5.35 -4.03
CA VAL A 78 -3.65 4.30 -4.16
C VAL A 78 -3.62 3.84 -5.62
N TYR A 79 -2.43 3.89 -6.21
CA TYR A 79 -2.16 3.50 -7.59
C TYR A 79 -1.11 2.39 -7.66
N ALA A 80 -1.24 1.52 -8.66
CA ALA A 80 -0.11 0.78 -9.20
C ALA A 80 0.50 1.60 -10.34
N ILE A 81 1.82 1.78 -10.33
CA ILE A 81 2.53 2.41 -11.44
C ILE A 81 2.92 1.34 -12.45
N GLU A 82 2.39 1.45 -13.66
CA GLU A 82 2.62 0.50 -14.74
C GLU A 82 3.38 1.18 -15.87
N LYS A 83 4.31 0.45 -16.49
CA LYS A 83 5.04 0.95 -17.66
C LYS A 83 4.29 0.59 -18.93
N ALA A 84 3.85 1.61 -19.66
CA ALA A 84 3.26 1.45 -20.98
C ALA A 84 4.34 1.04 -22.01
N ALA A 85 3.90 0.52 -23.16
CA ALA A 85 4.79 0.00 -24.21
C ALA A 85 5.74 1.08 -24.79
N ASN A 86 5.36 2.35 -24.70
CA ASN A 86 6.15 3.52 -25.11
C ASN A 86 7.16 3.98 -24.03
N GLY A 87 7.23 3.29 -22.89
CA GLY A 87 8.09 3.62 -21.76
C GLY A 87 7.54 4.67 -20.79
N THR A 88 6.32 5.18 -21.00
CA THR A 88 5.69 6.10 -20.03
C THR A 88 5.13 5.36 -18.84
N GLU A 89 5.14 6.00 -17.68
CA GLU A 89 4.51 5.48 -16.47
C GLU A 89 3.05 5.92 -16.41
N GLU A 90 2.15 4.97 -16.20
CA GLU A 90 0.71 5.17 -16.07
C GLU A 90 0.25 4.77 -14.66
N ARG A 91 -0.62 5.60 -14.08
CA ARG A 91 -1.25 5.33 -12.79
C ARG A 91 -2.49 4.48 -13.01
N ARG A 92 -2.44 3.19 -12.65
CA ARG A 92 -3.63 2.35 -12.58
C ARG A 92 -4.32 2.55 -11.22
N PRO A 93 -5.54 3.11 -11.17
CA PRO A 93 -6.25 3.33 -9.90
C PRO A 93 -6.61 2.00 -9.24
N LEU A 94 -6.36 1.89 -7.94
CA LEU A 94 -6.69 0.70 -7.16
C LEU A 94 -7.74 1.00 -6.09
N ARG A 95 -7.55 2.10 -5.35
CA ARG A 95 -8.42 2.45 -4.24
C ARG A 95 -8.41 3.94 -3.94
N GLU A 96 -9.58 4.50 -3.72
CA GLU A 96 -9.75 5.78 -3.03
C GLU A 96 -10.05 5.51 -1.55
N VAL A 97 -9.38 6.26 -0.66
CA VAL A 97 -9.52 6.14 0.78
C VAL A 97 -9.87 7.49 1.40
N ASN A 98 -11.17 7.75 1.51
CA ASN A 98 -11.71 9.06 1.92
C ASN A 98 -11.49 9.36 3.41
N TRP A 99 -11.38 8.33 4.27
CA TRP A 99 -11.17 8.52 5.71
C TRP A 99 -9.74 8.93 6.06
N PHE A 100 -8.76 8.73 5.17
CA PHE A 100 -7.34 8.88 5.47
C PHE A 100 -6.97 10.29 5.96
N PHE A 101 -7.64 11.30 5.39
CA PHE A 101 -7.47 12.71 5.74
C PHE A 101 -8.64 13.27 6.56
N ALA A 102 -9.49 12.41 7.12
CA ALA A 102 -10.49 12.83 8.08
C ALA A 102 -9.81 13.14 9.43
N GLU A 103 -10.04 14.33 9.97
CA GLU A 103 -9.52 14.78 11.27
C GLU A 103 -7.98 14.72 11.38
N GLU A 104 -7.27 15.34 10.44
CA GLU A 104 -5.79 15.31 10.35
C GLU A 104 -5.07 15.83 11.61
N GLU A 105 -5.74 16.61 12.45
CA GLU A 105 -5.11 17.31 13.57
C GLU A 105 -4.50 16.37 14.61
N GLY A 106 -3.18 16.51 14.78
CA GLY A 106 -2.38 15.76 15.74
C GLY A 106 -2.03 14.32 15.31
N TRP A 107 -2.37 13.92 14.08
CA TRP A 107 -1.91 12.65 13.51
C TRP A 107 -0.57 12.83 12.77
N GLU A 108 0.29 11.83 12.87
CA GLU A 108 1.52 11.69 12.10
C GLU A 108 1.42 10.47 11.18
N VAL A 109 2.09 10.51 10.02
CA VAL A 109 2.12 9.40 9.08
C VAL A 109 3.54 8.83 8.99
N GLY A 110 3.71 7.61 9.48
CA GLY A 110 4.89 6.80 9.18
C GLY A 110 4.76 6.16 7.79
N VAL A 111 5.84 6.19 7.01
CA VAL A 111 5.92 5.59 5.67
C VAL A 111 7.04 4.58 5.65
N GLY A 112 6.79 3.36 5.16
CA GLY A 112 7.82 2.33 5.13
C GLY A 112 7.54 1.15 4.22
N GLY A 113 8.57 0.36 3.97
CA GLY A 113 8.46 -0.96 3.38
C GLY A 113 8.05 -1.99 4.43
N TYR A 114 7.07 -2.83 4.09
CA TYR A 114 6.59 -3.89 4.95
C TYR A 114 6.66 -5.24 4.23
N VAL A 115 6.76 -6.32 5.00
CA VAL A 115 6.70 -7.70 4.50
C VAL A 115 6.12 -8.58 5.60
N ALA A 116 5.22 -9.49 5.25
CA ALA A 116 4.52 -10.32 6.24
C ALA A 116 4.28 -11.75 5.79
N ARG A 117 4.51 -12.69 6.71
CA ARG A 117 4.08 -14.09 6.60
C ARG A 117 3.04 -14.39 7.68
N PRO A 118 1.74 -14.45 7.34
CA PRO A 118 0.69 -14.70 8.32
C PRO A 118 0.54 -16.19 8.69
N THR A 119 1.06 -17.12 7.89
CA THR A 119 0.94 -18.57 8.11
C THR A 119 2.28 -19.29 7.96
N LYS A 120 2.45 -20.40 8.69
CA LYS A 120 3.56 -21.35 8.50
C LYS A 120 3.31 -22.34 7.35
N GLU A 121 2.09 -22.38 6.81
CA GLU A 121 1.78 -23.17 5.62
C GLU A 121 2.61 -22.68 4.42
N GLY A 122 3.18 -23.62 3.68
CA GLY A 122 4.16 -23.33 2.64
C GLY A 122 5.63 -23.34 3.12
N GLY A 123 5.88 -23.66 4.40
CA GLY A 123 7.21 -23.96 4.94
C GLY A 123 7.84 -22.84 5.77
N GLU A 124 9.05 -23.11 6.26
CA GLU A 124 9.83 -22.20 7.13
C GLU A 124 10.87 -21.36 6.35
N GLU A 125 10.87 -21.43 5.01
CA GLU A 125 11.83 -20.70 4.17
C GLU A 125 11.80 -19.19 4.45
N LEU A 126 12.86 -18.43 4.17
CA LEU A 126 12.84 -16.99 4.41
C LEU A 126 11.83 -16.28 3.48
N LEU A 127 10.96 -15.44 4.08
CA LEU A 127 10.22 -14.43 3.34
C LEU A 127 11.07 -13.17 3.26
N GLU A 128 11.73 -12.98 2.14
CA GLU A 128 12.51 -11.77 1.83
C GLU A 128 11.76 -10.90 0.85
N ALA A 129 11.83 -9.57 0.96
CA ALA A 129 11.32 -8.62 -0.02
C ALA A 129 12.39 -7.54 -0.27
N GLU A 130 12.59 -7.16 -1.53
CA GLU A 130 13.55 -6.14 -1.93
C GLU A 130 12.80 -4.88 -2.38
N PHE A 131 13.22 -3.73 -1.86
CA PHE A 131 12.71 -2.41 -2.25
C PHE A 131 13.75 -1.73 -3.15
N GLY A 132 14.02 -2.31 -4.32
CA GLY A 132 15.17 -1.97 -5.16
C GLY A 132 15.18 -0.51 -5.65
N ALA A 133 14.01 0.01 -6.08
CA ALA A 133 13.87 1.41 -6.48
C ALA A 133 13.84 2.38 -5.28
N GLY A 134 13.74 1.86 -4.05
CA GLY A 134 13.64 2.65 -2.83
C GLY A 134 12.24 3.19 -2.57
N LEU A 135 12.18 4.24 -1.74
CA LEU A 135 10.99 4.98 -1.37
C LEU A 135 11.18 6.45 -1.76
N GLU A 136 10.23 7.00 -2.50
CA GLU A 136 10.17 8.43 -2.82
C GLU A 136 9.03 9.09 -2.03
N ILE A 137 9.29 10.26 -1.46
CA ILE A 137 8.30 11.08 -0.77
C ILE A 137 8.31 12.46 -1.40
N GLU A 138 7.22 12.81 -2.08
CA GLU A 138 7.00 14.14 -2.64
C GLU A 138 6.12 14.97 -1.70
N ILE A 139 6.61 16.15 -1.31
CA ILE A 139 5.80 17.12 -0.55
C ILE A 139 5.05 18.01 -1.54
N LEU A 140 3.75 17.77 -1.67
CA LEU A 140 2.88 18.60 -2.49
C LEU A 140 2.69 19.98 -1.84
N LYS A 141 2.76 21.04 -2.65
CA LYS A 141 2.41 22.39 -2.19
C LYS A 141 0.90 22.46 -1.93
N ALA A 142 0.54 23.09 -0.82
CA ALA A 142 -0.84 23.30 -0.40
C ALA A 142 -1.59 24.26 -1.34
#